data_AF-L1IZ12-F1
#
_entry.id   AF-L1IZ12-F1
#
_cell.length_a   1.000
_cell.length_b   1.000
_cell.length_c   1.000
_cell.angle_alpha   90.00
_cell.angle_beta   90.00
_cell.angle_gamma   90.00
#
_symmetry.space_group_name_H-M   'P 1'
#
loop_
_entity.id
_entity.type
_entity.pdbx_description
1 polymer ?
#
loop_
_entity_poly.entity_id
_entity_poly.type
_entity_poly.pdbx_seq_one_letter_code
_entity_poly.pdbx_strand_id
1 'polypeptide(L)'
;VIFDLLGLSSRHMNTHVLRLLHQLFEIGQKKYPESLSKVFVLNSPSLFYGIWRIIKPVLNERTRNKIVICSKAMHDDLVGMLPQE
;
A
#
# COMPACT_ATOMS: atom_id res chain seq x y z
N VAL A 1 -1.99 -6.66 -6.58
CA VAL A 1 -2.21 -5.21 -6.85
C VAL A 1 -0.89 -4.49 -6.66
N ILE A 2 -0.49 -3.65 -7.62
CA ILE A 2 0.74 -2.85 -7.55
C ILE A 2 0.34 -1.37 -7.42
N PHE A 3 0.86 -0.70 -6.41
CA PHE A 3 0.74 0.74 -6.21
C PHE A 3 2.10 1.38 -6.49
N ASP A 4 2.22 2.05 -7.63
CA ASP A 4 3.38 2.89 -7.89
C ASP A 4 3.16 4.29 -7.30
N LEU A 5 4.04 4.70 -6.39
CA LEU A 5 4.04 6.02 -5.76
C LEU A 5 5.09 6.96 -6.36
N LEU A 6 5.64 6.64 -7.53
CA LEU A 6 6.56 7.52 -8.25
C LEU A 6 5.89 8.88 -8.52
N GLY A 7 6.50 9.97 -8.05
CA GLY A 7 5.95 11.32 -8.18
C GLY A 7 4.92 11.72 -7.11
N LEU A 8 4.65 10.85 -6.13
CA LEU A 8 3.84 11.22 -4.98
C LEU A 8 4.58 12.28 -4.15
N SER A 9 3.95 13.45 -3.99
CA SER A 9 4.47 14.59 -3.23
C SER A 9 3.52 14.95 -2.09
N SER A 10 4.01 15.66 -1.07
CA SER A 10 3.19 16.11 0.06
C SER A 10 1.95 16.92 -0.34
N ARG A 11 1.97 17.52 -1.54
CA ARG A 11 0.81 18.23 -2.14
C ARG A 11 -0.38 17.31 -2.43
N HIS A 12 -0.14 16.03 -2.72
CA HIS A 12 -1.19 15.04 -2.98
C HIS A 12 -1.78 14.45 -1.69
N MET A 13 -1.23 14.83 -0.54
CA MET A 13 -1.42 14.17 0.74
C MET A 13 -2.12 15.08 1.75
N ASN A 14 -3.24 15.65 1.31
CA ASN A 14 -4.13 16.41 2.19
C ASN A 14 -4.88 15.43 3.13
N THR A 15 -5.22 15.86 4.33
CA THR A 15 -6.08 15.16 5.30
C THR A 15 -7.33 14.55 4.67
N HIS A 16 -7.92 15.23 3.68
CA HIS A 16 -9.08 14.72 2.92
C HIS A 16 -8.77 13.43 2.17
N VAL A 17 -7.63 13.38 1.47
CA VAL A 17 -7.17 12.21 0.71
C VAL A 17 -6.83 11.07 1.68
N LEU A 18 -6.19 11.39 2.81
CA LEU A 18 -5.88 10.40 3.85
C LEU A 18 -7.14 9.76 4.44
N ARG A 19 -8.18 10.57 4.70
CA ARG A 19 -9.48 10.08 5.19
C ARG A 19 -10.15 9.19 4.16
N LEU A 20 -10.09 9.55 2.89
CA LEU A 20 -10.69 8.78 1.79
C LEU A 20 -9.96 7.44 1.61
N LEU A 21 -8.63 7.44 1.68
CA LEU A 21 -7.82 6.20 1.70
C LEU A 21 -8.19 5.33 2.89
N HIS A 22 -8.30 5.90 4.09
CA HIS A 22 -8.70 5.16 5.29
C HIS A 22 -10.07 4.48 5.10
N GLN A 23 -11.08 5.21 4.61
CA GLN A 23 -12.41 4.66 4.34
C GLN A 23 -12.37 3.56 3.28
N LEU A 24 -11.58 3.73 2.21
CA LEU A 24 -11.40 2.70 1.19
C LEU A 24 -10.81 1.42 1.77
N PHE A 25 -9.76 1.53 2.60
CA PHE A 25 -9.17 0.38 3.27
C PHE A 25 -10.13 -0.29 4.26
N GLU A 26 -10.91 0.49 5.00
CA GLU A 26 -11.92 -0.03 5.92
C GLU A 26 -13.00 -0.81 5.18
N ILE A 27 -13.55 -0.26 4.10
CA ILE A 27 -14.56 -0.91 3.25
C ILE A 27 -13.97 -2.16 2.58
N GLY A 28 -12.75 -2.06 2.04
CA GLY A 28 -12.06 -3.17 1.39
C GLY A 28 -11.86 -4.35 2.33
N GLN A 29 -11.43 -4.09 3.58
CA GLN A 29 -11.27 -5.14 4.58
C GLN A 29 -12.59 -5.72 5.07
N LYS A 30 -13.61 -4.87 5.27
CA LYS A 30 -14.91 -5.29 5.81
C LYS A 30 -15.74 -6.07 4.79
N LYS A 31 -15.65 -5.71 3.51
CA LYS A 31 -16.50 -6.24 2.44
C LYS A 31 -15.79 -7.28 1.57
N TYR A 32 -14.46 -7.21 1.46
CA TYR A 32 -13.65 -8.10 0.60
C TYR A 32 -12.37 -8.60 1.29
N PRO A 33 -12.48 -9.30 2.44
CA PRO A 33 -11.31 -9.75 3.19
C PRO A 33 -10.40 -10.73 2.42
N GLU A 34 -10.96 -11.49 1.47
CA GLU A 34 -10.23 -12.53 0.72
C GLU A 34 -9.75 -12.11 -0.67
N SER A 35 -10.25 -10.99 -1.21
CA SER A 35 -9.87 -10.54 -2.57
C SER A 35 -8.49 -9.87 -2.62
N LEU A 36 -7.97 -9.38 -1.51
CA LEU A 36 -6.60 -8.84 -1.44
C LEU A 36 -5.62 -10.02 -1.28
N SER A 37 -4.93 -10.44 -2.35
CA SER A 37 -3.93 -11.52 -2.28
C SER A 37 -2.54 -11.00 -1.85
N LYS A 38 -1.97 -10.05 -2.60
CA LYS A 38 -0.74 -9.31 -2.26
C LYS A 38 -0.79 -7.89 -2.81
N VAL A 39 -0.31 -6.92 -2.03
CA VAL A 39 -0.21 -5.51 -2.39
C VAL A 39 1.24 -5.10 -2.37
N PHE A 40 1.74 -4.61 -3.49
CA PHE A 40 3.11 -4.12 -3.60
C PHE A 40 3.08 -2.59 -3.72
N VAL A 41 3.83 -1.90 -2.86
CA VAL A 41 3.94 -0.44 -2.89
C VAL A 41 5.34 -0.07 -3.35
N LEU A 42 5.45 0.55 -4.52
CA LEU A 42 6.69 0.90 -5.19
C LEU A 42 7.02 2.38 -4.97
N ASN A 43 8.31 2.72 -4.98
CA ASN A 43 8.80 4.10 -4.94
C ASN A 43 8.22 4.93 -3.78
N SER A 44 7.95 4.30 -2.63
CA SER A 44 7.31 4.94 -1.47
C SER A 44 8.20 6.07 -0.93
N PRO A 45 7.78 7.36 -0.99
CA PRO A 45 8.51 8.44 -0.35
C PRO A 45 8.45 8.31 1.18
N SER A 46 9.34 8.99 1.90
CA SER A 46 9.37 8.98 3.38
C SER A 46 8.01 9.27 4.03
N LEU A 47 7.17 10.03 3.33
CA LEU A 47 5.81 10.38 3.72
C LEU A 47 4.85 9.17 3.80
N PHE A 48 5.03 8.15 2.96
CA PHE A 48 4.23 6.92 2.99
C PHE A 48 4.39 6.18 4.32
N TYR A 49 5.59 6.19 4.91
CA TYR A 49 5.81 5.61 6.25
C TYR A 49 4.96 6.29 7.33
N GLY A 50 4.70 7.59 7.19
CA GLY A 50 3.79 8.34 8.07
C GLY A 50 2.34 7.86 7.93
N ILE A 51 1.83 7.73 6.70
CA ILE A 51 0.50 7.16 6.45
C ILE A 51 0.42 5.74 6.97
N TRP A 52 1.45 4.94 6.68
CA TRP A 52 1.49 3.54 7.03
C TRP A 52 1.36 3.36 8.54
N ARG A 53 1.96 4.24 9.36
CA ARG A 53 1.74 4.22 10.82
C ARG A 53 0.29 4.48 11.23
N ILE A 54 -0.46 5.27 10.48
CA ILE A 54 -1.88 5.57 10.74
C ILE A 54 -2.78 4.42 10.29
N ILE A 55 -2.48 3.81 9.14
CA ILE A 55 -3.29 2.73 8.55
C ILE A 55 -2.98 1.36 9.18
N LYS A 56 -1.73 1.11 9.60
CA LYS A 56 -1.28 -0.15 10.21
C LYS A 56 -2.14 -0.64 11.39
N PRO A 57 -2.62 0.18 12.34
CA PRO A 57 -3.51 -0.30 13.41
C PRO A 57 -4.92 -0.67 12.92
N VAL A 58 -5.35 -0.14 11.77
CA VAL A 58 -6.67 -0.37 11.16
C VAL A 58 -6.66 -1.66 10.31
N LEU A 59 -5.47 -2.12 9.92
CA LEU A 59 -5.28 -3.33 9.13
C LEU A 59 -5.14 -4.57 10.03
N ASN A 60 -5.93 -5.60 9.75
CA ASN A 60 -5.79 -6.92 10.37
C ASN A 60 -4.43 -7.54 10.04
N GLU A 61 -3.89 -8.41 10.91
CA GLU A 61 -2.60 -9.07 10.72
C GLU A 61 -2.44 -9.77 9.37
N ARG A 62 -3.49 -10.44 8.91
CA ARG A 62 -3.53 -11.08 7.59
C ARG A 62 -3.36 -10.06 6.45
N THR A 63 -3.92 -8.86 6.57
CA THR A 63 -3.80 -7.80 5.56
C THR A 63 -2.43 -7.13 5.63
N ARG A 64 -1.88 -6.93 6.84
CA ARG A 64 -0.54 -6.38 7.04
C ARG A 64 0.54 -7.22 6.38
N ASN A 65 0.47 -8.54 6.55
CA ASN A 65 1.44 -9.47 5.97
C ASN A 65 1.37 -9.57 4.44
N LYS A 66 0.29 -9.08 3.83
CA LYS A 66 0.10 -9.05 2.38
C LYS A 66 0.64 -7.77 1.74
N ILE A 67 1.00 -6.76 2.52
CA ILE A 67 1.47 -5.48 2.03
C ILE A 67 3.00 -5.47 2.08
N VAL A 68 3.61 -5.44 0.89
CA VAL A 68 5.05 -5.41 0.70
C VAL A 68 5.42 -4.01 0.22
N ILE A 69 6.21 -3.30 1.01
CA ILE A 69 6.71 -1.98 0.66
C ILE A 69 8.07 -2.19 0.02
N CYS A 70 8.17 -1.97 -1.29
CA CYS A 70 9.39 -2.14 -2.04
C CYS A 70 10.08 -0.78 -2.18
N SER A 71 11.33 -0.72 -1.69
CA SER A 71 12.21 0.41 -2.00
C SER A 71 12.72 0.30 -3.44
N LYS A 72 13.28 1.39 -3.96
CA LYS A 72 13.83 1.46 -5.34
C LYS A 72 14.82 0.33 -5.65
N ALA A 73 15.52 -0.17 -4.63
CA ALA A 73 16.47 -1.28 -4.72
C ALA A 73 15.81 -2.68 -4.83
N MET A 74 14.54 -2.83 -4.45
CA MET A 74 13.79 -4.10 -4.52
C MET A 74 12.94 -4.21 -5.79
N HIS A 75 13.11 -3.30 -6.76
CA HIS A 75 12.39 -3.37 -8.03
C HIS A 75 12.75 -4.63 -8.82
N ASP A 76 14.02 -5.04 -8.81
CA ASP A 76 14.46 -6.27 -9.47
C ASP A 76 13.84 -7.53 -8.84
N ASP A 77 13.73 -7.59 -7.51
CA ASP A 77 13.09 -8.70 -6.80
C ASP A 77 11.59 -8.84 -7.11
N LEU A 78 10.90 -7.72 -7.37
CA LEU A 78 9.49 -7.73 -7.74
C LEU A 78 9.24 -8.39 -9.09
N VAL A 79 10.11 -8.16 -10.06
CA VAL A 79 10.01 -8.79 -11.39
C VAL A 79 10.06 -10.30 -11.26
N GLY A 80 10.88 -10.83 -10.33
CA GLY A 80 10.93 -12.26 -10.02
C GLY A 80 9.72 -12.82 -9.26
N MET A 81 8.93 -11.97 -8.58
CA MET A 81 7.74 -12.38 -7.83
C MET A 81 6.44 -12.29 -8.64
N LEU A 82 6.44 -11.55 -9.73
CA LEU A 82 5.31 -11.49 -10.65
C LEU A 82 5.31 -12.74 -11.53
N PRO A 83 4.13 -13.35 -11.79
CA PRO A 83 4.06 -14.45 -12.75
C PRO A 83 4.58 -13.94 -14.09
N GLN A 84 5.68 -14.53 -14.56
CA GLN A 84 6.22 -14.33 -15.90
C GLN A 84 5.23 -15.03 -16.84
N GLU A 85 4.48 -14.28 -17.64
CA GLU A 85 3.76 -14.83 -18.79
C GLU A 85 4.75 -15.16 -19.92
#